data_AF-M3BF36-F1
#
_entry.id   AF-M3BF36-F1
#
_cell.length_a   1.000
_cell.length_b   1.000
_cell.length_c   1.000
_cell.angle_alpha   90.00
_cell.angle_beta   90.00
_cell.angle_gamma   90.00
#
_symmetry.space_group_name_H-M   'P 1'
#
loop_
_entity.id
_entity.type
_entity.pdbx_description
1 polymer ?
#
loop_
_entity_poly.entity_id
_entity_poly.type
_entity_poly.pdbx_seq_one_letter_code
_entity_poly.pdbx_strand_id
1 'polypeptide(L)'
;MSGLNWQKSSLCGSGDSCVHIAAGPAGIHITESADPRGTILTTTPDAFRVLLRSLKGEPHRTPEAPVLEVTTAGDGDTVRLHTSGAPGAPAVTTDRRRWDAFVQGVRAGEFDHFTV
;
A
#
# COMPACT_ATOMS: atom_id res chain seq x y z
N MET A 1 19.48 -10.78 -11.74
CA MET A 1 18.16 -10.21 -12.05
C MET A 1 17.59 -9.68 -10.75
N SER A 2 18.20 -8.62 -10.24
CA SER A 2 18.06 -8.20 -8.85
C SER A 2 17.61 -6.76 -8.89
N GLY A 3 16.38 -6.48 -8.47
CA GLY A 3 15.88 -5.10 -8.51
C GLY A 3 15.31 -4.67 -7.18
N LEU A 4 14.44 -5.48 -6.59
CA LEU A 4 13.62 -5.09 -5.45
C LEU A 4 13.40 -6.32 -4.55
N ASN A 5 13.64 -6.16 -3.25
CA ASN A 5 13.31 -7.17 -2.26
C ASN A 5 11.84 -7.01 -1.86
N TRP A 6 10.96 -7.72 -2.59
CA TRP A 6 9.51 -7.65 -2.36
C TRP A 6 9.12 -8.41 -1.10
N GLN A 7 8.49 -7.70 -0.18
CA GLN A 7 7.86 -8.26 1.01
C GLN A 7 6.34 -8.22 0.87
N LYS A 8 5.69 -9.34 1.18
CA LYS A 8 4.23 -9.42 1.37
C LYS A 8 3.90 -9.51 2.87
N SER A 9 2.65 -9.19 3.21
CA SER A 9 2.14 -9.41 4.57
C SER A 9 2.16 -10.90 4.92
N SER A 10 2.57 -11.23 6.15
CA SER A 10 2.57 -12.61 6.64
C SER A 10 1.16 -13.19 6.81
N LEU A 11 0.17 -12.30 6.97
CA LEU A 11 -1.24 -12.61 7.14
C LEU A 11 -1.98 -12.76 5.81
N CYS A 12 -1.29 -12.57 4.69
CA CYS A 12 -1.85 -12.89 3.40
C CYS A 12 -1.98 -14.42 3.29
N GLY A 13 -3.22 -14.92 3.30
CA GLY A 13 -3.52 -16.35 3.22
C GLY A 13 -3.02 -17.01 1.94
N SER A 14 -3.17 -18.34 1.85
CA SER A 14 -2.78 -19.12 0.67
C SER A 14 -3.56 -18.71 -0.57
N GLY A 15 -3.01 -17.77 -1.35
CA GLY A 15 -3.53 -17.28 -2.62
C GLY A 15 -2.58 -16.24 -3.21
N ASP A 16 -2.45 -16.21 -4.53
CA ASP A 16 -1.47 -15.40 -5.28
C ASP A 16 -1.84 -13.90 -5.36
N SER A 17 -2.43 -13.34 -4.31
CA SER A 17 -3.05 -12.01 -4.35
C SER A 17 -2.84 -11.27 -3.03
N CYS A 18 -1.64 -10.70 -2.88
CA CYS A 18 -1.26 -9.91 -1.72
C CYS A 18 -0.76 -8.53 -2.15
N VAL A 19 -0.89 -7.55 -1.27
CA VAL A 19 -0.14 -6.29 -1.38
C VAL A 19 1.34 -6.58 -1.10
N HIS A 20 2.20 -6.20 -2.04
CA HIS A 20 3.65 -6.35 -1.98
C HIS A 20 4.31 -4.97 -1.90
N ILE A 21 5.30 -4.86 -1.03
CA ILE A 21 6.07 -3.65 -0.77
C ILE A 21 7.55 -3.94 -1.03
N ALA A 22 8.25 -3.01 -1.68
CA ALA A 22 9.70 -3.07 -1.79
C ALA A 22 10.31 -1.67 -1.69
N ALA A 23 11.48 -1.56 -1.06
CA ALA A 23 12.31 -0.38 -1.16
C ALA A 23 13.28 -0.51 -2.35
N GLY A 24 13.45 0.59 -3.09
CA GLY A 24 14.38 0.72 -4.19
C GLY A 24 15.01 2.11 -4.25
N PRO A 25 15.93 2.34 -5.20
CA PRO A 25 16.60 3.64 -5.36
C PRO A 25 15.65 4.80 -5.63
N ALA A 26 14.47 4.52 -6.20
CA ALA A 26 13.44 5.52 -6.52
C ALA A 26 12.44 5.77 -5.36
N GLY A 27 12.53 5.01 -4.27
CA GLY A 27 11.62 5.10 -3.12
C GLY A 27 10.96 3.77 -2.76
N ILE A 28 9.73 3.85 -2.29
CA ILE A 28 8.91 2.70 -1.92
C ILE A 28 8.01 2.33 -3.10
N HIS A 29 8.04 1.06 -3.47
CA HIS A 29 7.23 0.47 -4.51
C HIS A 29 6.13 -0.39 -3.88
N ILE A 30 4.91 -0.23 -4.37
CA ILE A 30 3.73 -0.94 -3.90
C ILE A 30 3.04 -1.57 -5.11
N THR A 31 2.70 -2.85 -5.02
CA THR A 31 1.97 -3.56 -6.07
C THR A 31 1.06 -4.61 -5.45
N GLU A 32 0.12 -5.14 -6.22
CA GLU A 32 -0.74 -6.24 -5.81
C GLU A 32 -0.68 -7.31 -6.91
N SER A 33 -0.44 -8.57 -6.51
CA SER A 33 -0.08 -9.63 -7.46
C SER A 33 -1.22 -10.15 -8.33
N ALA A 34 -2.47 -9.91 -7.93
CA ALA A 34 -3.68 -10.15 -8.71
C ALA A 34 -4.27 -8.88 -9.34
N ASP A 35 -3.60 -7.73 -9.25
CA ASP A 35 -3.99 -6.55 -10.02
C ASP A 35 -3.78 -6.89 -11.50
N PRO A 36 -4.87 -7.02 -12.30
CA PRO A 36 -4.75 -7.39 -13.70
C PRO A 36 -4.00 -6.34 -14.52
N ARG A 37 -3.84 -5.12 -13.98
CA ARG A 37 -3.08 -4.04 -14.61
C ARG A 37 -1.57 -4.17 -14.37
N GLY A 38 -1.15 -5.00 -13.41
CA GLY A 38 0.26 -5.14 -13.02
C GLY A 38 0.86 -3.82 -12.53
N THR A 39 0.05 -2.96 -11.91
CA THR A 39 0.48 -1.60 -11.54
C THR A 39 1.52 -1.66 -10.43
N ILE A 40 2.62 -0.93 -10.60
CA ILE A 40 3.57 -0.65 -9.53
C ILE A 40 3.47 0.84 -9.19
N LEU A 41 2.88 1.14 -8.03
CA LEU A 41 2.86 2.48 -7.48
C LEU A 41 4.22 2.79 -6.85
N THR A 42 4.78 3.94 -7.15
CA THR A 42 6.01 4.42 -6.52
C THR A 42 5.70 5.63 -5.65
N THR A 43 6.21 5.64 -4.42
CA THR A 43 5.99 6.68 -3.43
C THR A 43 7.25 6.92 -2.61
N THR A 44 7.26 7.96 -1.78
CA THR A 44 8.40 8.25 -0.89
C THR A 44 8.26 7.49 0.43
N PRO A 45 9.38 7.21 1.14
CA PRO A 45 9.33 6.66 2.49
C PRO A 45 8.47 7.48 3.45
N ASP A 46 8.50 8.82 3.35
CA ASP A 46 7.67 9.72 4.17
C ASP A 46 6.17 9.54 3.90
N ALA A 47 5.76 9.51 2.63
CA ALA A 47 4.38 9.29 2.24
C ALA A 47 3.90 7.89 2.67
N PHE A 48 4.75 6.88 2.55
CA PHE A 48 4.45 5.54 3.05
C PHE A 48 4.30 5.52 4.57
N ARG A 49 5.18 6.22 5.31
CA ARG A 49 5.10 6.36 6.77
C ARG A 49 3.80 7.03 7.21
N VAL A 50 3.33 8.03 6.48
CA VAL A 50 2.03 8.67 6.71
C VAL A 50 0.90 7.66 6.56
N LEU A 51 0.90 6.87 5.48
CA LEU A 51 -0.08 5.80 5.29
C LEU A 51 -0.06 4.80 6.45
N LEU A 52 1.11 4.30 6.86
CA LEU A 52 1.21 3.32 7.95
C LEU A 52 0.57 3.83 9.25
N ARG A 53 0.83 5.09 9.63
CA ARG A 53 0.21 5.73 10.81
C ARG A 53 -1.32 5.80 10.69
N SER A 54 -1.82 6.20 9.53
CA SER A 54 -3.25 6.25 9.25
C SER A 54 -3.92 4.88 9.39
N LEU A 55 -3.29 3.80 8.89
CA LEU A 55 -3.84 2.43 8.99
C LEU A 55 -3.77 1.84 10.40
N LYS A 56 -2.79 2.27 11.20
CA LYS A 56 -2.70 1.98 12.64
C LYS A 56 -3.80 2.69 13.45
N GLY A 57 -4.52 3.64 12.86
CA GLY A 57 -5.54 4.44 13.54
C GLY A 57 -4.91 5.50 14.46
N GLU A 58 -3.64 5.85 14.23
CA GLU A 58 -3.00 6.91 14.98
C GLU A 58 -3.53 8.27 14.51
N PRO A 59 -3.88 9.18 15.44
CA PRO A 59 -4.38 10.49 15.06
C PRO A 59 -3.32 11.27 14.28
N HIS A 60 -3.60 11.50 12.99
CA HIS A 60 -2.77 12.33 12.14
C HIS A 60 -2.99 13.80 12.51
N ARG A 61 -2.02 14.43 13.19
CA ARG A 61 -2.10 15.87 13.56
C ARG A 61 -1.88 16.84 12.41
N THR A 62 -1.56 16.35 11.21
CA THR A 62 -1.25 17.21 10.06
C THR A 62 -2.49 17.37 9.17
N PRO A 63 -2.90 18.59 8.83
CA PRO A 63 -4.05 18.84 7.94
C PRO A 63 -3.74 18.66 6.44
N GLU A 64 -2.51 18.32 6.07
CA GLU A 64 -2.16 18.05 4.66
C GLU A 64 -2.74 16.71 4.22
N ALA A 65 -3.43 16.71 3.08
CA ALA A 65 -3.95 15.50 2.47
C ALA A 65 -2.80 14.50 2.25
N PRO A 66 -2.97 13.23 2.60
CA PRO A 66 -1.91 12.25 2.43
C PRO A 66 -1.58 12.13 0.94
N VAL A 67 -0.30 12.24 0.59
CA VAL A 67 0.20 12.02 -0.79
C VAL A 67 -0.18 10.63 -1.29
N LEU A 68 -0.40 9.68 -0.39
CA LEU A 68 -0.84 8.32 -0.67
C LEU A 68 -2.25 8.11 -0.10
N GLU A 69 -3.23 7.96 -0.97
CA GLU A 69 -4.64 7.85 -0.64
C GLU A 69 -5.16 6.42 -0.84
N VAL A 70 -6.11 6.04 0.01
CA VAL A 70 -6.82 4.78 -0.06
C VAL A 70 -8.30 5.10 -0.29
N THR A 71 -8.85 4.62 -1.39
CA THR A 71 -10.27 4.81 -1.72
C THR A 71 -10.94 3.46 -1.95
N THR A 72 -12.22 3.35 -1.61
CA THR A 72 -13.04 2.20 -1.98
C THR A 72 -13.77 2.51 -3.28
N ALA A 73 -13.82 1.53 -4.20
CA ALA A 73 -14.52 1.64 -5.46
C ALA A 73 -15.79 0.76 -5.47
N GLY A 74 -16.85 1.24 -6.13
CA GLY A 74 -18.09 0.48 -6.33
C GLY A 74 -18.77 0.07 -5.02
N ASP A 75 -19.13 -1.21 -4.92
CA ASP A 75 -19.85 -1.84 -3.78
C ASP A 75 -19.04 -1.90 -2.47
N GLY A 76 -17.84 -1.30 -2.43
CA GLY A 76 -16.97 -1.26 -1.26
C GLY A 76 -16.04 -2.47 -1.10
N ASP A 77 -16.17 -3.47 -1.97
CA ASP A 77 -15.31 -4.66 -1.95
C ASP A 77 -13.94 -4.44 -2.61
N THR A 78 -13.83 -3.42 -3.47
CA THR A 78 -12.57 -3.05 -4.13
C THR A 78 -11.93 -1.87 -3.41
N VAL A 79 -10.67 -2.03 -3.01
CA VAL A 79 -9.82 -0.99 -2.44
C VAL A 79 -8.79 -0.56 -3.50
N ARG A 80 -8.60 0.75 -3.65
CA ARG A 80 -7.65 1.36 -4.57
C ARG A 80 -6.66 2.21 -3.79
N LEU A 81 -5.39 1.95 -4.01
CA LEU A 81 -4.27 2.72 -3.47
C LEU A 81 -3.66 3.55 -4.60
N HIS A 82 -3.63 4.87 -4.44
CA HIS A 82 -3.13 5.79 -5.47
C HIS A 82 -2.45 7.00 -4.83
N THR A 83 -1.62 7.71 -5.59
CA THR A 83 -1.09 9.00 -5.15
C THR A 83 -2.11 10.12 -5.37
N SER A 84 -2.26 11.01 -4.40
CA SER A 84 -3.14 12.18 -4.46
C SER A 84 -2.74 13.14 -5.59
N GLY A 85 -3.73 13.75 -6.25
CA GLY A 85 -3.51 14.91 -7.13
C GLY A 85 -3.62 14.70 -8.65
N ALA A 86 -3.86 13.48 -9.15
CA ALA A 86 -4.04 13.26 -10.59
C ALA A 86 -5.25 12.36 -10.93
N PRO A 87 -6.30 12.89 -11.59
CA PRO A 87 -7.31 12.05 -12.23
C PRO A 87 -6.64 11.08 -13.21
N GLY A 88 -6.86 9.78 -13.03
CA GLY A 88 -6.22 8.76 -13.87
C GLY A 88 -4.80 8.34 -13.42
N ALA A 89 -4.35 8.76 -12.23
CA ALA A 89 -3.14 8.23 -11.62
C ALA A 89 -3.15 6.69 -11.58
N PRO A 90 -1.99 6.04 -11.75
CA PRO A 90 -1.87 4.60 -11.54
C PRO A 90 -2.36 4.26 -10.12
N ALA A 91 -3.29 3.31 -10.04
CA ALA A 91 -3.85 2.85 -8.79
C ALA A 91 -3.67 1.35 -8.68
N VAL A 92 -3.05 0.92 -7.59
CA VAL A 92 -3.00 -0.50 -7.22
C VAL A 92 -4.39 -0.88 -6.73
N THR A 93 -4.96 -1.92 -7.32
CA THR A 93 -6.31 -2.39 -6.97
C THR A 93 -6.21 -3.69 -6.19
N THR A 94 -6.93 -3.78 -5.07
CA THR A 94 -7.01 -4.98 -4.22
C THR A 94 -8.43 -5.16 -3.70
N ASP A 95 -8.76 -6.31 -3.11
CA ASP A 95 -10.06 -6.49 -2.47
C ASP A 95 -10.02 -6.15 -0.97
N ARG A 96 -11.20 -6.06 -0.35
CA ARG A 96 -11.35 -5.68 1.05
C ARG A 96 -10.67 -6.68 2.00
N ARG A 97 -10.76 -7.98 1.74
CA ARG A 97 -10.21 -9.04 2.60
C ARG A 97 -8.67 -9.02 2.59
N ARG A 98 -8.07 -8.85 1.42
CA ARG A 98 -6.63 -8.74 1.21
C ARG A 98 -6.09 -7.44 1.80
N TRP A 99 -6.82 -6.35 1.62
CA TRP A 99 -6.51 -5.09 2.27
C TRP A 99 -6.53 -5.22 3.81
N ASP A 100 -7.51 -5.92 4.38
CA ASP A 100 -7.56 -6.14 5.84
C ASP A 100 -6.35 -6.94 6.35
N ALA A 101 -5.89 -7.94 5.60
CA ALA A 101 -4.66 -8.67 5.94
C ALA A 101 -3.40 -7.78 5.87
N PHE A 102 -3.34 -6.87 4.89
CA PHE A 102 -2.29 -5.86 4.83
C PHE A 102 -2.35 -4.90 6.02
N VAL A 103 -3.54 -4.38 6.36
CA VAL A 103 -3.75 -3.49 7.52
C VAL A 103 -3.34 -4.17 8.83
N GLN A 104 -3.65 -5.46 9.00
CA GLN A 104 -3.21 -6.21 10.18
C GLN A 104 -1.68 -6.34 10.24
N GLY A 105 -1.01 -6.62 9.12
CA GLY A 105 0.46 -6.67 9.05
C GLY A 105 1.10 -5.31 9.36
N VAL A 106 0.49 -4.22 8.88
CA VAL A 106 0.89 -2.84 9.24
C VAL A 106 0.75 -2.60 10.74
N ARG A 107 -0.36 -3.02 11.35
CA ARG A 107 -0.56 -2.89 12.81
C ARG A 107 0.41 -3.75 13.62
N ALA A 108 0.83 -4.89 13.09
CA ALA A 108 1.87 -5.73 13.67
C ALA A 108 3.30 -5.16 13.49
N GLY A 109 3.47 -4.07 12.73
CA GLY A 109 4.76 -3.41 12.51
C GLY A 109 5.63 -4.07 11.44
N GLU A 110 5.09 -4.99 10.63
CA GLU A 110 5.85 -5.74 9.62
C GLU A 110 6.54 -4.85 8.58
N PHE A 111 6.01 -3.64 8.35
CA PHE A 111 6.44 -2.73 7.30
C PHE A 111 7.17 -1.48 7.82
N ASP A 112 7.37 -1.35 9.14
CA ASP A 112 7.93 -0.11 9.74
C ASP A 112 9.38 0.14 9.30
N HIS A 113 10.12 -0.94 9.02
CA HIS A 113 11.50 -0.90 8.53
C HIS A 113 11.66 -0.32 7.11
N PHE A 114 10.57 -0.10 6.37
CA PHE A 114 10.61 0.62 5.08
C PHE A 114 10.58 2.15 5.25
N THR A 115 10.47 2.64 6.49
CA THR A 115 10.25 4.07 6.80
C THR A 115 11.29 4.67 7.75
N VAL A 116 12.41 3.95 7.93
CA VAL A 116 13.56 4.34 8.76
C VAL A 116 14.65 5.03 7.96
#